data_AF-A0A4R9AJ59-F1
#
_entry.id   AF-A0A4R9AJ59-F1
#
_cell.length_a   1.000
_cell.length_b   1.000
_cell.length_c   1.000
_cell.angle_alpha   90.00
_cell.angle_beta   90.00
_cell.angle_gamma   90.00
#
_symmetry.space_group_name_H-M   'P 1'
#
loop_
_entity.id
_entity.type
_entity.pdbx_description
1 polymer ?
#
loop_
_entity_poly.entity_id
_entity_poly.type
_entity_poly.pdbx_seq_one_letter_code
_entity_poly.pdbx_strand_id
1 'polypeptide(L)'
;MTCWLLAAGKALRTRVPRQLHASYVPSAQRDPLGILNEQNATRVQELVPLRMQRMLVSPFTFYRGAAAIMAADLAGGPITGVRVVGCGDAHISNFGLFASPQRTMVFDLNDFDEAAEGPWEWDVKRLVASVVIGARESNFSAAEIRRAATAAAAGCREGLRDMMKLSVLERFYFRVDIEGENKNFDSASRKVLKKATSQARLRTSEAFIEKISERGPNGRLLLKENPPVLAHVPYADEESIIKLFEKYRRTVPADIAQLLSQFTITDIARRVVGVGSVGTRCYIMILTGPQGESLVLQIKEAQVSVLQSYGGEAVNPRFLGLETADAPQALRVVSNSASCRLSPTSFSGMFASTRRTSMFASFAT
;
A
#
# COMPACT_ATOMS: atom_id res chain seq x y z
N MET A 1 -17.00 -28.96 -6.38
CA MET A 1 -17.18 -27.49 -6.25
C MET A 1 -16.61 -26.68 -7.42
N THR A 2 -15.46 -27.04 -8.00
CA THR A 2 -14.77 -26.30 -9.08
C THR A 2 -15.57 -26.12 -10.38
N CYS A 3 -16.44 -27.06 -10.73
CA CYS A 3 -17.21 -27.01 -11.99
C CYS A 3 -18.26 -25.88 -12.00
N TRP A 4 -18.91 -25.59 -10.85
CA TRP A 4 -19.93 -24.54 -10.76
C TRP A 4 -19.32 -23.14 -10.84
N LEU A 5 -18.19 -22.87 -10.17
CA LEU A 5 -17.50 -21.58 -10.26
C LEU A 5 -17.00 -21.29 -11.68
N LEU A 6 -16.51 -22.32 -12.39
CA LEU A 6 -16.12 -22.18 -13.79
C LEU A 6 -17.33 -21.86 -14.68
N ALA A 7 -18.47 -22.51 -14.46
CA ALA A 7 -19.71 -22.23 -15.17
C ALA A 7 -20.24 -20.82 -14.86
N ALA A 8 -20.22 -20.38 -13.60
CA ALA A 8 -20.59 -19.03 -13.20
C ALA A 8 -19.70 -17.97 -13.88
N GLY A 9 -18.38 -18.20 -13.91
CA GLY A 9 -17.43 -17.34 -14.64
C GLY A 9 -17.67 -17.30 -16.15
N LYS A 10 -18.10 -18.41 -16.76
CA LYS A 10 -18.52 -18.43 -18.18
C LYS A 10 -19.80 -17.64 -18.39
N ALA A 11 -20.81 -17.81 -17.53
CA ALA A 11 -22.07 -17.08 -17.60
C ALA A 11 -21.89 -15.56 -17.42
N LEU A 12 -20.93 -15.14 -16.60
CA LEU A 12 -20.56 -13.73 -16.47
C LEU A 12 -20.12 -13.11 -17.80
N ARG A 13 -19.45 -13.86 -18.69
CA ARG A 13 -19.03 -13.35 -20.00
C ARG A 13 -20.18 -13.09 -20.96
N THR A 14 -21.31 -13.76 -20.77
CA THR A 14 -22.53 -13.49 -21.53
C THR A 14 -23.14 -12.15 -21.12
N ARG A 15 -23.11 -11.83 -19.81
CA ARG A 15 -23.65 -10.57 -19.27
C ARG A 15 -22.69 -9.39 -19.48
N VAL A 16 -21.40 -9.61 -19.29
CA VAL A 16 -20.35 -8.60 -19.44
C VAL A 16 -19.27 -9.14 -20.39
N PRO A 17 -19.46 -8.99 -21.70
CA PRO A 17 -18.47 -9.40 -22.70
C PRO A 17 -17.12 -8.69 -22.52
N ARG A 18 -16.02 -9.40 -22.81
CA ARG A 18 -14.65 -8.87 -22.68
C ARG A 18 -14.45 -7.57 -23.48
N GLN A 19 -15.09 -7.45 -24.64
CA GLN A 19 -15.03 -6.28 -25.50
C GLN A 19 -15.59 -5.02 -24.85
N LEU A 20 -16.54 -5.13 -23.90
CA LEU A 20 -17.04 -3.96 -23.16
C LEU A 20 -15.93 -3.28 -22.35
N HIS A 21 -14.95 -4.04 -21.87
CA HIS A 21 -13.82 -3.48 -21.12
C HIS A 21 -12.77 -2.80 -22.00
N ALA A 22 -12.85 -2.92 -23.34
CA ALA A 22 -11.86 -2.38 -24.26
C ALA A 22 -12.06 -0.90 -24.60
N SER A 23 -13.31 -0.42 -24.49
CA SER A 23 -13.66 0.97 -24.78
C SER A 23 -13.83 1.75 -23.49
N TYR A 24 -13.27 2.95 -23.45
CA TYR A 24 -13.53 3.94 -22.42
C TYR A 24 -14.02 5.21 -23.09
N VAL A 25 -15.18 5.70 -22.65
CA VAL A 25 -15.73 6.99 -23.06
C VAL A 25 -15.87 7.81 -21.78
N PRO A 26 -15.10 8.89 -21.60
CA PRO A 26 -15.20 9.70 -20.40
C PRO A 26 -16.58 10.37 -20.32
N SER A 27 -17.12 10.45 -19.10
CA SER A 27 -18.32 11.24 -18.81
C SER A 27 -18.07 12.72 -19.14
N ALA A 28 -19.10 13.42 -19.59
CA ALA A 28 -19.06 14.87 -19.78
C ALA A 28 -18.83 15.64 -18.47
N GLN A 29 -19.14 15.02 -17.32
CA GLN A 29 -18.94 15.56 -15.97
C GLN A 29 -17.59 15.18 -15.37
N ARG A 30 -16.69 14.54 -16.13
CA ARG A 30 -15.36 14.13 -15.65
C ARG A 30 -14.53 15.35 -15.27
N ASP A 31 -14.23 15.49 -13.98
CA ASP A 31 -13.39 16.57 -13.44
C ASP A 31 -12.20 16.02 -12.61
N PRO A 32 -11.07 15.69 -13.27
CA PRO A 32 -9.89 15.15 -12.59
C PRO A 32 -9.28 16.12 -11.58
N LEU A 33 -9.36 17.43 -11.84
CA LEU A 33 -8.80 18.45 -10.95
C LEU A 33 -9.72 18.67 -9.75
N GLY A 34 -11.04 18.64 -9.95
CA GLY A 34 -12.02 18.62 -8.86
C GLY A 34 -11.79 17.48 -7.87
N ILE A 35 -11.57 16.26 -8.37
CA ILE A 35 -11.22 15.10 -7.53
C ILE A 35 -9.95 15.37 -6.71
N LEU A 36 -8.90 15.93 -7.33
CA LEU A 36 -7.67 16.25 -6.61
C LEU A 36 -7.87 17.36 -5.57
N ASN A 37 -8.70 18.36 -5.88
CA ASN A 37 -9.04 19.45 -4.97
C ASN A 37 -9.83 18.96 -3.75
N GLU A 38 -10.81 18.08 -3.95
CA GLU A 38 -11.55 17.43 -2.87
C GLU A 38 -10.61 16.63 -1.96
N GLN A 39 -9.71 15.83 -2.54
CA GLN A 39 -8.69 15.12 -1.78
C GLN A 39 -7.68 16.05 -1.07
N ASN A 40 -7.46 17.26 -1.57
CA ASN A 40 -6.55 18.24 -0.97
C ASN A 40 -7.20 18.98 0.21
N ALA A 41 -8.52 19.08 0.27
CA ALA A 41 -9.24 19.82 1.31
C ALA A 41 -8.99 19.26 2.74
N THR A 42 -8.80 17.95 2.88
CA THR A 42 -8.55 17.30 4.18
C THR A 42 -7.06 17.15 4.54
N ARG A 43 -6.16 17.48 3.61
CA ARG A 43 -4.71 17.36 3.79
C ARG A 43 -4.14 18.50 4.62
N VAL A 44 -2.92 18.29 5.12
CA VAL A 44 -2.08 19.35 5.69
C VAL A 44 -1.77 20.35 4.56
N GLN A 45 -2.37 21.54 4.65
CA GLN A 45 -2.42 22.50 3.54
C GLN A 45 -1.03 22.97 3.08
N GLU A 46 -0.09 23.15 4.00
CA GLU A 46 1.29 23.56 3.65
C GLU A 46 2.04 22.52 2.80
N LEU A 47 1.57 21.26 2.78
CA LEU A 47 2.17 20.17 2.00
C LEU A 47 1.48 19.95 0.65
N VAL A 48 0.34 20.60 0.39
CA VAL A 48 -0.39 20.48 -0.88
C VAL A 48 0.48 20.93 -2.08
N PRO A 49 1.20 22.07 -2.03
CA PRO A 49 2.10 22.45 -3.12
C PRO A 49 3.18 21.39 -3.41
N LEU A 50 3.73 20.76 -2.36
CA LEU A 50 4.70 19.68 -2.51
C LEU A 50 4.09 18.41 -3.14
N ARG A 51 2.83 18.10 -2.81
CA ARG A 51 2.08 17.01 -3.47
C ARG A 51 2.00 17.27 -4.97
N MET A 52 1.58 18.48 -5.35
CA MET A 52 1.45 18.86 -6.75
C MET A 52 2.80 18.81 -7.46
N GLN A 53 3.87 19.35 -6.84
CA GLN A 53 5.22 19.27 -7.40
C GLN A 53 5.67 17.82 -7.65
N ARG A 54 5.44 16.90 -6.68
CA ARG A 54 5.80 15.47 -6.84
C ARG A 54 4.98 14.77 -7.91
N MET A 55 3.72 15.15 -8.09
CA MET A 55 2.85 14.61 -9.15
C MET A 55 3.18 15.16 -10.54
N LEU A 56 3.73 16.38 -10.62
CA LEU A 56 4.10 17.03 -11.88
C LEU A 56 5.43 16.52 -12.48
N VAL A 57 6.18 15.67 -11.77
CA VAL A 57 7.49 15.18 -12.24
C VAL A 57 7.36 14.41 -13.57
N SER A 58 6.30 13.61 -13.72
CA SER A 58 6.08 12.80 -14.93
C SER A 58 4.65 12.24 -15.01
N PRO A 59 4.19 11.79 -16.19
CA PRO A 59 2.90 11.11 -16.32
C PRO A 59 2.75 9.91 -15.39
N PHE A 60 3.82 9.14 -15.17
CA PHE A 60 3.76 8.00 -14.26
C PHE A 60 3.66 8.43 -12.79
N THR A 61 4.38 9.47 -12.36
CA THR A 61 4.25 9.99 -10.99
C THR A 61 2.87 10.60 -10.73
N PHE A 62 2.28 11.30 -11.72
CA PHE A 62 0.89 11.75 -11.66
C PHE A 62 -0.06 10.57 -11.46
N TYR A 63 0.06 9.53 -12.29
CA TYR A 63 -0.79 8.35 -12.22
C TYR A 63 -0.74 7.63 -10.86
N ARG A 64 0.46 7.55 -10.26
CA ARG A 64 0.65 7.03 -8.90
C ARG A 64 -0.02 7.90 -7.83
N GLY A 65 0.03 9.22 -7.96
CA GLY A 65 -0.59 10.16 -7.01
C GLY A 65 -2.11 10.34 -7.15
N ALA A 66 -2.71 9.75 -8.18
CA ALA A 66 -4.07 10.04 -8.63
C ALA A 66 -4.96 8.79 -8.72
N ALA A 67 -4.87 7.87 -7.75
CA ALA A 67 -5.70 6.65 -7.72
C ALA A 67 -7.20 6.94 -7.85
N ALA A 68 -7.67 8.00 -7.19
CA ALA A 68 -9.07 8.42 -7.21
C ALA A 68 -9.59 8.79 -8.62
N ILE A 69 -8.75 9.36 -9.48
CA ILE A 69 -9.15 9.75 -10.84
C ILE A 69 -9.51 8.51 -11.66
N MET A 70 -8.67 7.47 -11.60
CA MET A 70 -8.98 6.22 -12.30
C MET A 70 -10.15 5.49 -11.66
N ALA A 71 -10.27 5.49 -10.33
CA ALA A 71 -11.41 4.90 -9.66
C ALA A 71 -12.73 5.57 -10.10
N ALA A 72 -12.76 6.89 -10.20
CA ALA A 72 -13.90 7.64 -10.76
C ALA A 72 -14.16 7.28 -12.23
N ASP A 73 -13.12 7.19 -13.06
CA ASP A 73 -13.23 6.79 -14.46
C ASP A 73 -13.82 5.36 -14.61
N LEU A 74 -13.51 4.46 -13.67
CA LEU A 74 -13.97 3.07 -13.68
C LEU A 74 -15.35 2.88 -13.04
N ALA A 75 -15.81 3.82 -12.21
CA ALA A 75 -17.10 3.75 -11.50
C ALA A 75 -18.29 3.60 -12.46
N GLY A 76 -18.26 4.32 -13.59
CA GLY A 76 -19.27 4.23 -14.65
C GLY A 76 -19.02 3.11 -15.68
N GLY A 77 -17.93 2.35 -15.53
CA GLY A 77 -17.50 1.34 -16.48
C GLY A 77 -18.08 -0.06 -16.21
N PRO A 78 -17.87 -1.01 -17.14
CA PRO A 78 -18.33 -2.38 -16.95
C PRO A 78 -17.57 -3.08 -15.81
N ILE A 79 -18.34 -3.69 -14.91
CA ILE A 79 -17.89 -4.58 -13.85
C ILE A 79 -18.68 -5.89 -13.93
N THR A 80 -18.03 -7.02 -13.63
CA THR A 80 -18.68 -8.34 -13.61
C THR A 80 -19.55 -8.56 -12.37
N GLY A 81 -19.46 -7.66 -11.38
CA GLY A 81 -20.13 -7.80 -10.09
C GLY A 81 -19.40 -8.73 -9.11
N VAL A 82 -18.27 -9.32 -9.51
CA VAL A 82 -17.39 -10.04 -8.59
C VAL A 82 -16.56 -9.03 -7.81
N ARG A 83 -16.68 -9.08 -6.48
CA ARG A 83 -15.94 -8.20 -5.58
C ARG A 83 -14.89 -9.00 -4.81
N VAL A 84 -13.74 -8.37 -4.54
CA VAL A 84 -12.63 -8.94 -3.78
C VAL A 84 -12.03 -7.85 -2.91
N VAL A 85 -11.31 -8.22 -1.85
CA VAL A 85 -10.41 -7.28 -1.18
C VAL A 85 -9.26 -6.97 -2.13
N GLY A 86 -9.32 -5.80 -2.75
CA GLY A 86 -8.30 -5.27 -3.64
C GLY A 86 -7.32 -4.35 -2.91
N CYS A 87 -6.16 -4.12 -3.52
CA CYS A 87 -5.18 -3.13 -3.10
C CYS A 87 -5.72 -1.71 -3.28
N GLY A 88 -6.45 -1.43 -4.36
CA GLY A 88 -6.97 -0.10 -4.69
C GLY A 88 -5.92 0.82 -5.33
N ASP A 89 -4.63 0.55 -5.11
CA ASP A 89 -3.49 1.25 -5.72
C ASP A 89 -2.48 0.30 -6.39
N ALA A 90 -2.97 -0.73 -7.09
CA ALA A 90 -2.12 -1.70 -7.78
C ALA A 90 -1.41 -1.09 -9.01
N HIS A 91 -0.20 -0.57 -8.84
CA HIS A 91 0.65 -0.06 -9.93
C HIS A 91 2.06 -0.66 -9.86
N ILE A 92 2.82 -0.73 -10.96
CA ILE A 92 4.13 -1.42 -11.01
C ILE A 92 5.11 -1.02 -9.90
N SER A 93 5.14 0.25 -9.47
CA SER A 93 6.02 0.71 -8.37
C SER A 93 5.50 0.44 -6.96
N ASN A 94 4.31 -0.16 -6.81
CA ASN A 94 3.77 -0.60 -5.52
C ASN A 94 4.18 -2.04 -5.25
N PHE A 95 4.70 -2.75 -6.26
CA PHE A 95 5.32 -4.05 -6.11
C PHE A 95 6.81 -3.88 -5.83
N GLY A 96 7.33 -4.64 -4.87
CA GLY A 96 8.72 -4.54 -4.46
C GLY A 96 9.28 -5.83 -3.90
N LEU A 97 10.60 -5.81 -3.68
CA LEU A 97 11.33 -6.86 -3.00
C LEU A 97 11.64 -6.44 -1.58
N PHE A 98 11.30 -7.30 -0.63
CA PHE A 98 11.50 -7.06 0.79
C PHE A 98 12.29 -8.19 1.41
N ALA A 99 13.26 -7.83 2.25
CA ALA A 99 13.85 -8.80 3.16
C ALA A 99 12.85 -9.03 4.31
N SER A 100 12.40 -10.28 4.49
CA SER A 100 11.66 -10.65 5.68
C SER A 100 12.58 -10.58 6.92
N PRO A 101 12.02 -10.53 8.14
CA PRO A 101 12.81 -10.68 9.37
C PRO A 101 13.67 -11.96 9.39
N GLN A 102 13.23 -13.02 8.69
CA GLN A 102 13.96 -14.27 8.51
C GLN A 102 15.01 -14.21 7.39
N ARG A 103 15.29 -13.02 6.83
CA ARG A 103 16.22 -12.77 5.71
C ARG A 103 15.84 -13.46 4.40
N THR A 104 14.59 -13.89 4.26
CA THR A 104 14.06 -14.42 3.00
C THR A 104 13.54 -13.27 2.16
N MET A 105 13.86 -13.26 0.86
CA MET A 105 13.37 -12.24 -0.05
C MET A 105 11.93 -12.56 -0.48
N VAL A 106 11.02 -11.61 -0.26
CA VAL A 106 9.62 -11.74 -0.63
C VAL A 106 9.26 -10.65 -1.64
N PHE A 107 8.55 -11.04 -2.70
CA PHE A 107 7.90 -10.09 -3.61
C PHE A 107 6.50 -9.79 -3.09
N ASP A 108 6.22 -8.53 -2.78
CA ASP A 108 4.94 -8.14 -2.17
C ASP A 108 4.53 -6.72 -2.61
N LEU A 109 3.31 -6.34 -2.21
CA LEU A 109 2.81 -4.97 -2.28
C LEU A 109 3.25 -4.16 -1.06
N ASN A 110 3.45 -2.85 -1.26
CA ASN A 110 4.07 -1.98 -0.26
C ASN A 110 3.05 -1.13 0.49
N ASP A 111 1.99 -0.74 -0.22
CA ASP A 111 0.99 0.20 0.25
C ASP A 111 -0.41 -0.40 0.16
N PHE A 112 -1.10 -0.41 1.30
CA PHE A 112 -2.45 -0.91 1.49
C PHE A 112 -3.39 0.18 2.03
N ASP A 113 -2.98 1.46 1.96
CA ASP A 113 -3.78 2.59 2.41
C ASP A 113 -5.16 2.61 1.71
N GLU A 114 -5.22 2.13 0.46
CA GLU A 114 -6.44 2.04 -0.36
C GLU A 114 -7.16 0.68 -0.29
N ALA A 115 -6.65 -0.28 0.49
CA ALA A 115 -7.13 -1.66 0.46
C ALA A 115 -8.56 -1.78 0.99
N ALA A 116 -9.45 -2.31 0.17
CA ALA A 116 -10.88 -2.41 0.44
C ALA A 116 -11.54 -3.42 -0.48
N GLU A 117 -12.76 -3.82 -0.15
CA GLU A 117 -13.57 -4.60 -1.07
C GLU A 117 -13.99 -3.74 -2.28
N GLY A 118 -13.67 -4.20 -3.48
CA GLY A 118 -14.00 -3.52 -4.72
C GLY A 118 -14.06 -4.49 -5.92
N PRO A 119 -14.42 -4.00 -7.10
CA PRO A 119 -14.42 -4.81 -8.32
C PRO A 119 -12.98 -5.25 -8.65
N TRP A 120 -12.77 -6.56 -8.81
CA TRP A 120 -11.43 -7.13 -9.05
C TRP A 120 -10.76 -6.58 -10.33
N GLU A 121 -11.57 -6.15 -11.31
CA GLU A 121 -11.08 -5.60 -12.57
C GLU A 121 -10.27 -4.32 -12.37
N TRP A 122 -10.51 -3.59 -11.28
CA TRP A 122 -9.93 -2.27 -11.07
C TRP A 122 -8.44 -2.34 -10.79
N ASP A 123 -8.00 -3.25 -9.92
CA ASP A 123 -6.57 -3.45 -9.66
C ASP A 123 -5.83 -3.96 -10.90
N VAL A 124 -6.44 -4.89 -11.66
CA VAL A 124 -5.82 -5.40 -12.89
C VAL A 124 -5.70 -4.29 -13.93
N LYS A 125 -6.76 -3.49 -14.14
CA LYS A 125 -6.71 -2.34 -15.05
C LYS A 125 -5.70 -1.30 -14.56
N ARG A 126 -5.62 -1.05 -13.25
CA ARG A 126 -4.68 -0.09 -12.66
C ARG A 126 -3.24 -0.53 -12.87
N LEU A 127 -2.96 -1.82 -12.69
CA LEU A 127 -1.64 -2.39 -12.91
C LEU A 127 -1.24 -2.28 -14.39
N VAL A 128 -2.11 -2.74 -15.29
CA VAL A 128 -1.83 -2.75 -16.73
C VAL A 128 -1.68 -1.34 -17.28
N ALA A 129 -2.51 -0.38 -16.86
CA ALA A 129 -2.36 1.02 -17.26
C ALA A 129 -1.06 1.62 -16.73
N SER A 130 -0.61 1.26 -15.51
CA SER A 130 0.68 1.70 -14.99
C SER A 130 1.86 1.18 -15.83
N VAL A 131 1.80 -0.05 -16.34
CA VAL A 131 2.79 -0.63 -17.26
C VAL A 131 2.84 0.20 -18.55
N VAL A 132 1.67 0.51 -19.13
CA VAL A 132 1.58 1.30 -20.36
C VAL A 132 2.17 2.70 -20.16
N ILE A 133 1.81 3.39 -19.07
CA ILE A 133 2.29 4.75 -18.78
C ILE A 133 3.80 4.74 -18.53
N GLY A 134 4.30 3.83 -17.69
CA GLY A 134 5.73 3.73 -17.39
C GLY A 134 6.58 3.35 -18.61
N ALA A 135 6.08 2.46 -19.47
CA ALA A 135 6.77 2.09 -20.70
C ALA A 135 6.79 3.23 -21.74
N ARG A 136 5.72 4.04 -21.82
CA ARG A 136 5.69 5.26 -22.65
C ARG A 136 6.69 6.29 -22.15
N GLU A 137 6.74 6.54 -20.85
CA GLU A 137 7.71 7.45 -20.22
C GLU A 137 9.16 7.00 -20.47
N SER A 138 9.38 5.69 -20.55
CA SER A 138 10.68 5.09 -20.85
C SER A 138 10.96 4.95 -22.36
N ASN A 139 10.14 5.57 -23.23
CA ASN A 139 10.29 5.59 -24.70
C ASN A 139 10.30 4.21 -25.39
N PHE A 140 9.59 3.22 -24.85
CA PHE A 140 9.42 1.92 -25.50
C PHE A 140 8.55 2.05 -26.76
N SER A 141 8.77 1.18 -27.75
CA SER A 141 7.93 1.12 -28.95
C SER A 141 6.50 0.67 -28.63
N ALA A 142 5.55 1.02 -29.49
CA ALA A 142 4.15 0.60 -29.34
C ALA A 142 3.99 -0.94 -29.27
N ALA A 143 4.83 -1.68 -30.01
CA ALA A 143 4.84 -3.13 -29.99
C ALA A 143 5.30 -3.67 -28.63
N GLU A 144 6.37 -3.10 -28.05
CA GLU A 144 6.86 -3.47 -26.72
C GLU A 144 5.85 -3.15 -25.63
N ILE A 145 5.24 -1.96 -25.67
CA ILE A 145 4.20 -1.55 -24.72
C ILE A 145 3.02 -2.54 -24.75
N ARG A 146 2.53 -2.90 -25.94
CA ARG A 146 1.44 -3.88 -26.08
C ARG A 146 1.83 -5.25 -25.53
N ARG A 147 3.06 -5.72 -25.81
CA ARG A 147 3.58 -6.98 -25.25
C ARG A 147 3.61 -6.94 -23.73
N ALA A 148 4.18 -5.88 -23.14
CA ALA A 148 4.29 -5.73 -21.69
C ALA A 148 2.91 -5.66 -21.00
N ALA A 149 1.99 -4.87 -21.53
CA ALA A 149 0.63 -4.76 -21.01
C ALA A 149 -0.14 -6.10 -21.06
N THR A 150 0.00 -6.84 -22.17
CA THR A 150 -0.64 -8.15 -22.34
C THR A 150 -0.03 -9.19 -21.41
N ALA A 151 1.30 -9.17 -21.26
CA ALA A 151 2.01 -10.06 -20.35
C ALA A 151 1.62 -9.81 -18.88
N ALA A 152 1.48 -8.55 -18.46
CA ALA A 152 1.01 -8.21 -17.11
C ALA A 152 -0.40 -8.76 -16.84
N ALA A 153 -1.35 -8.56 -17.77
CA ALA A 153 -2.70 -9.10 -17.65
C ALA A 153 -2.73 -10.65 -17.67
N ALA A 154 -1.87 -11.27 -18.50
CA ALA A 154 -1.73 -12.72 -18.56
C ALA A 154 -1.18 -13.28 -17.24
N GLY A 155 -0.17 -12.62 -16.65
CA GLY A 155 0.42 -12.99 -15.37
C GLY A 155 -0.60 -13.00 -14.23
N CYS A 156 -1.47 -11.97 -14.13
CA CYS A 156 -2.56 -11.98 -13.14
C CYS A 156 -3.49 -13.20 -13.32
N ARG A 157 -3.88 -13.49 -14.56
CA ARG A 157 -4.78 -14.62 -14.88
C ARG A 157 -4.12 -15.97 -14.60
N GLU A 158 -2.85 -16.13 -14.95
CA GLU A 158 -2.09 -17.36 -14.76
C GLU A 158 -1.80 -17.60 -13.28
N GLY A 159 -1.34 -16.57 -12.56
CA GLY A 159 -1.15 -16.63 -11.11
C GLY A 159 -2.42 -17.03 -10.37
N LEU A 160 -3.58 -16.46 -10.73
CA LEU A 160 -4.86 -16.89 -10.16
C LEU A 160 -5.18 -18.37 -10.45
N ARG A 161 -4.91 -18.85 -11.67
CA ARG A 161 -5.13 -20.26 -12.02
C ARG A 161 -4.21 -21.19 -11.23
N ASP A 162 -2.96 -20.80 -11.03
CA ASP A 162 -2.00 -21.60 -10.28
C ASP A 162 -2.33 -21.62 -8.79
N MET A 163 -2.75 -20.49 -8.22
CA MET A 163 -3.26 -20.42 -6.83
C MET A 163 -4.48 -21.32 -6.61
N MET A 164 -5.33 -21.50 -7.62
CA MET A 164 -6.49 -22.38 -7.53
C MET A 164 -6.15 -23.87 -7.60
N LYS A 165 -4.92 -24.24 -7.97
CA LYS A 165 -4.42 -25.63 -7.89
C LYS A 165 -3.97 -26.02 -6.48
N LEU A 166 -3.61 -25.03 -5.66
CA LEU A 166 -3.20 -25.22 -4.28
C LEU A 166 -4.41 -25.51 -3.38
N SER A 167 -4.20 -26.21 -2.28
CA SER A 167 -5.14 -26.31 -1.17
C SER A 167 -5.32 -24.95 -0.47
N VAL A 168 -6.33 -24.85 0.40
CA VAL A 168 -6.57 -23.64 1.19
C VAL A 168 -5.36 -23.31 2.07
N LEU A 169 -4.76 -24.31 2.71
CA LEU A 169 -3.59 -24.13 3.57
C LEU A 169 -2.35 -23.74 2.78
N GLU A 170 -2.10 -24.39 1.64
CA GLU A 170 -0.99 -24.01 0.76
C GLU A 170 -1.13 -22.57 0.24
N ARG A 171 -2.36 -22.11 -0.08
CA ARG A 171 -2.60 -20.70 -0.42
C ARG A 171 -2.31 -19.76 0.76
N PHE A 172 -2.74 -20.12 1.97
CA PHE A 172 -2.54 -19.29 3.16
C PHE A 172 -1.05 -19.09 3.48
N TYR A 173 -0.26 -20.16 3.32
CA TYR A 173 1.19 -20.11 3.50
C TYR A 173 1.97 -19.79 2.21
N PHE A 174 1.29 -19.49 1.11
CA PHE A 174 1.97 -19.22 -0.16
C PHE A 174 2.86 -17.99 -0.05
N ARG A 175 4.12 -18.14 -0.43
CA ARG A 175 5.11 -17.07 -0.51
C ARG A 175 5.74 -17.11 -1.89
N VAL A 176 5.95 -15.94 -2.50
CA VAL A 176 6.72 -15.84 -3.73
C VAL A 176 8.20 -15.95 -3.37
N ASP A 177 8.77 -17.16 -3.52
CA ASP A 177 10.20 -17.37 -3.43
C ASP A 177 10.87 -17.06 -4.76
N ILE A 178 11.55 -15.93 -4.77
CA ILE A 178 12.20 -15.36 -5.93
C ILE A 178 13.51 -16.08 -6.25
N GLU A 179 14.16 -16.61 -5.22
CA GLU A 179 15.41 -17.34 -5.40
C GLU A 179 15.15 -18.69 -6.09
N GLY A 180 14.02 -19.33 -5.78
CA GLY A 180 13.51 -20.51 -6.49
C GLY A 180 13.06 -20.24 -7.93
N GLU A 181 12.32 -19.14 -8.16
CA GLU A 181 11.78 -18.76 -9.48
C GLU A 181 12.84 -18.24 -10.46
N ASN A 182 14.02 -17.84 -9.97
CA ASN A 182 15.14 -17.36 -10.80
C ASN A 182 15.47 -18.28 -11.99
N LYS A 183 15.27 -19.59 -11.85
CA LYS A 183 15.59 -20.59 -12.88
C LYS A 183 14.69 -20.50 -14.12
N ASN A 184 13.49 -19.95 -13.97
CA ASN A 184 12.50 -19.82 -15.05
C ASN A 184 12.67 -18.54 -15.89
N PHE A 185 13.53 -17.62 -15.45
CA PHE A 185 13.76 -16.34 -16.12
C PHE A 185 14.94 -16.38 -17.11
N ASP A 186 14.82 -15.63 -18.20
CA ASP A 186 15.92 -15.40 -19.14
C ASP A 186 17.12 -14.69 -18.45
N SER A 187 18.27 -14.64 -19.14
CA SER A 187 19.50 -14.08 -18.57
C SER A 187 19.38 -12.58 -18.23
N ALA A 188 18.63 -11.81 -19.02
CA ALA A 188 18.42 -10.39 -18.79
C ALA A 188 17.55 -10.14 -17.55
N SER A 189 16.44 -10.86 -17.43
CA SER A 189 15.52 -10.83 -16.30
C SER A 189 16.20 -11.27 -15.01
N ARG A 190 17.03 -12.32 -15.05
CA ARG A 190 17.87 -12.73 -13.92
C ARG A 190 18.84 -11.64 -13.46
N LYS A 191 19.45 -10.90 -14.39
CA LYS A 191 20.35 -9.79 -14.06
C LYS A 191 19.60 -8.65 -13.37
N VAL A 192 18.40 -8.31 -13.85
CA VAL A 192 17.52 -7.32 -13.22
C VAL A 192 17.13 -7.77 -11.82
N LEU A 193 16.70 -9.02 -11.67
CA LEU A 193 16.28 -9.59 -10.40
C LEU A 193 17.41 -9.64 -9.39
N LYS A 194 18.61 -10.07 -9.79
CA LYS A 194 19.81 -10.06 -8.94
C LYS A 194 20.16 -8.65 -8.44
N LYS A 195 20.06 -7.64 -9.31
CA LYS A 195 20.28 -6.24 -8.94
C LYS A 195 19.21 -5.72 -7.99
N ALA A 196 17.94 -6.07 -8.23
CA ALA A 196 16.84 -5.66 -7.37
C ALA A 196 16.97 -6.31 -5.97
N THR A 197 17.31 -7.60 -5.91
CA THR A 197 17.52 -8.33 -4.66
C THR A 197 18.71 -7.77 -3.88
N SER A 198 19.84 -7.47 -4.53
CA SER A 198 20.99 -6.87 -3.82
C SER A 198 20.67 -5.49 -3.26
N GLN A 199 19.90 -4.68 -3.98
CA GLN A 199 19.44 -3.37 -3.50
C GLN A 199 18.43 -3.49 -2.36
N ALA A 200 17.53 -4.47 -2.40
CA ALA A 200 16.55 -4.69 -1.34
C ALA A 200 17.21 -5.16 -0.03
N ARG A 201 18.27 -5.98 -0.11
CA ARG A 201 19.04 -6.40 1.08
C ARG A 201 19.72 -5.24 1.82
N LEU A 202 19.96 -4.12 1.13
CA LEU A 202 20.52 -2.89 1.74
C LEU A 202 19.44 -2.01 2.40
N ARG A 203 18.16 -2.30 2.18
CA ARG A 203 17.03 -1.56 2.77
C ARG A 203 16.59 -2.28 4.04
N THR A 204 17.38 -2.15 5.09
CA THR A 204 17.03 -2.65 6.43
C THR A 204 16.54 -1.51 7.31
N SER A 205 15.81 -1.84 8.37
CA SER A 205 15.36 -0.88 9.37
C SER A 205 16.53 -0.11 9.99
N GLU A 206 17.68 -0.76 10.19
CA GLU A 206 18.90 -0.12 10.71
C GLU A 206 19.48 0.89 9.72
N ALA A 207 19.58 0.53 8.44
CA ALA A 207 20.04 1.45 7.40
C ALA A 207 19.07 2.63 7.22
N PHE A 208 17.77 2.38 7.39
CA PHE A 208 16.76 3.41 7.40
C PHE A 208 16.95 4.36 8.59
N ILE A 209 17.11 3.83 9.80
CA ILE A 209 17.40 4.58 11.04
C ILE A 209 18.64 5.45 10.86
N GLU A 210 19.76 4.88 10.44
CA GLU A 210 21.04 5.59 10.29
C GLU A 210 20.91 6.77 9.32
N LYS A 211 20.10 6.63 8.26
CA LYS A 211 19.89 7.69 7.29
C LYS A 211 19.06 8.86 7.82
N ILE A 212 18.11 8.60 8.72
CA ILE A 212 17.14 9.60 9.19
C ILE A 212 17.40 10.09 10.60
N SER A 213 18.45 9.60 11.26
CA SER A 213 18.75 9.94 12.65
C SER A 213 20.20 10.37 12.85
N GLU A 214 20.45 11.04 13.95
CA GLU A 214 21.76 11.44 14.45
C GLU A 214 21.83 11.15 15.96
N ARG A 215 23.05 11.09 16.50
CA ARG A 215 23.23 10.91 17.96
C ARG A 215 23.15 12.25 18.66
N GLY A 216 22.20 12.37 19.58
CA GLY A 216 22.07 13.53 20.46
C GLY A 216 23.14 13.59 21.55
N PRO A 217 23.16 14.68 22.35
CA PRO A 217 24.18 14.92 23.37
C PRO A 217 24.31 13.83 24.45
N ASN A 218 23.23 13.08 24.68
CA ASN A 218 23.16 11.98 25.65
C ASN A 218 23.35 10.59 25.00
N GLY A 219 23.78 10.54 23.74
CA GLY A 219 23.99 9.30 22.99
C GLY A 219 22.73 8.64 22.43
N ARG A 220 21.53 9.20 22.71
CA ARG A 220 20.25 8.73 22.14
C ARG A 220 20.14 9.08 20.67
N LEU A 221 19.40 8.27 19.91
CA LEU A 221 19.11 8.56 18.51
C LEU A 221 17.96 9.56 18.41
N LEU A 222 18.21 10.65 17.69
CA LEU A 222 17.26 11.72 17.39
C LEU A 222 17.06 11.77 15.88
N LEU A 223 15.87 12.16 15.44
CA LEU A 223 15.54 12.33 14.03
C LEU A 223 16.23 13.58 13.49
N LYS A 224 16.84 13.45 12.32
CA LYS A 224 17.55 14.56 11.68
C LYS A 224 16.54 15.47 10.97
N GLU A 225 16.48 16.73 11.40
CA GLU A 225 15.61 17.76 10.83
C GLU A 225 15.92 17.97 9.33
N ASN A 226 14.89 17.84 8.48
CA ASN A 226 14.98 18.02 7.03
C ASN A 226 13.63 18.51 6.47
N PRO A 227 13.18 19.73 6.81
CA PRO A 227 11.88 20.25 6.43
C PRO A 227 11.80 20.48 4.91
N PRO A 228 10.62 20.25 4.29
CA PRO A 228 9.39 19.78 4.92
C PRO A 228 9.30 18.25 5.01
N VAL A 229 10.32 17.50 4.58
CA VAL A 229 10.28 16.03 4.42
C VAL A 229 10.26 15.31 5.77
N LEU A 230 11.05 15.76 6.73
CA LEU A 230 11.09 15.27 8.09
C LEU A 230 11.22 16.48 9.01
N ALA A 231 10.22 16.71 9.86
CA ALA A 231 10.22 17.84 10.76
C ALA A 231 9.57 17.47 12.09
N HIS A 232 10.20 17.87 13.20
CA HIS A 232 9.64 17.61 14.53
C HIS A 232 8.25 18.27 14.67
N VAL A 233 7.40 17.61 15.45
CA VAL A 233 6.06 18.11 15.74
C VAL A 233 6.11 19.09 16.92
N PRO A 234 5.16 20.03 17.04
CA PRO A 234 5.03 20.82 18.26
C PRO A 234 4.81 19.94 19.49
N TYR A 235 5.35 20.32 20.64
CA TYR A 235 5.27 19.55 21.90
C TYR A 235 3.84 19.13 22.30
N ALA A 236 2.84 20.00 22.07
CA ALA A 236 1.43 19.69 22.35
C ALA A 236 0.88 18.51 21.52
N ASP A 237 1.44 18.26 20.33
CA ASP A 237 1.11 17.12 19.50
C ASP A 237 1.84 15.85 19.95
N GLU A 238 3.03 15.95 20.58
CA GLU A 238 3.78 14.80 21.11
C GLU A 238 3.02 14.09 22.22
N GLU A 239 2.48 14.80 23.21
CA GLU A 239 1.68 14.19 24.28
C GLU A 239 0.47 13.43 23.73
N SER A 240 -0.13 13.97 22.67
CA SER A 240 -1.24 13.32 21.96
C SER A 240 -0.76 12.05 21.27
N ILE A 241 0.41 12.06 20.63
CA ILE A 241 1.01 10.92 19.94
C ILE A 241 1.45 9.82 20.93
N ILE A 242 1.97 10.17 22.10
CA ILE A 242 2.30 9.21 23.17
C ILE A 242 1.04 8.47 23.64
N LYS A 243 -0.07 9.20 23.88
CA LYS A 243 -1.36 8.57 24.22
C LYS A 243 -1.88 7.65 23.11
N LEU A 244 -1.58 7.98 21.86
CA LEU A 244 -1.93 7.15 20.70
C LEU A 244 -1.11 5.86 20.64
N PHE A 245 0.17 5.90 21.01
CA PHE A 245 1.00 4.70 21.11
C PHE A 245 0.48 3.70 22.14
N GLU A 246 -0.02 4.17 23.29
CA GLU A 246 -0.66 3.29 24.29
C GLU A 246 -1.95 2.64 23.77
N LYS A 247 -2.74 3.35 22.96
CA LYS A 247 -3.90 2.76 22.29
C LYS A 247 -3.47 1.72 21.25
N TYR A 248 -2.47 2.04 20.44
CA TYR A 248 -1.89 1.13 19.45
C TYR A 248 -1.46 -0.21 20.06
N ARG A 249 -0.73 -0.17 21.19
CA ARG A 249 -0.26 -1.37 21.92
C ARG A 249 -1.39 -2.31 22.34
N ARG A 250 -2.63 -1.83 22.46
CA ARG A 250 -3.81 -2.66 22.78
C ARG A 250 -4.45 -3.34 21.57
N THR A 251 -4.03 -3.00 20.36
CA THR A 251 -4.62 -3.50 19.10
C THR A 251 -3.72 -4.46 18.33
N VAL A 252 -2.44 -4.53 18.73
CA VAL A 252 -1.50 -5.51 18.19
C VAL A 252 -1.63 -6.84 18.95
N PRO A 253 -1.15 -7.96 18.36
CA PRO A 253 -1.07 -9.24 19.06
C PRO A 253 -0.29 -9.15 20.39
N ALA A 254 -0.60 -10.03 21.35
CA ALA A 254 -0.09 -9.94 22.73
C ALA A 254 1.44 -10.05 22.84
N ASP A 255 2.06 -10.89 22.00
CA ASP A 255 3.51 -11.01 21.88
C ASP A 255 4.16 -9.70 21.40
N ILE A 256 3.52 -9.02 20.45
CA ILE A 256 3.95 -7.70 19.98
C ILE A 256 3.77 -6.63 21.05
N ALA A 257 2.64 -6.63 21.76
CA ALA A 257 2.40 -5.69 22.85
C ALA A 257 3.45 -5.81 23.97
N GLN A 258 3.85 -7.05 24.30
CA GLN A 258 4.89 -7.37 25.27
C GLN A 258 6.29 -7.00 24.79
N LEU A 259 6.58 -7.10 23.49
CA LEU A 259 7.82 -6.58 22.92
C LEU A 259 7.87 -5.06 23.08
N LEU A 260 6.82 -4.36 22.62
CA LEU A 260 6.76 -2.90 22.64
C LEU A 260 6.76 -2.31 24.05
N SER A 261 6.30 -3.04 25.07
CA SER A 261 6.34 -2.58 26.47
C SER A 261 7.75 -2.42 27.04
N GLN A 262 8.77 -2.98 26.37
CA GLN A 262 10.17 -2.89 26.78
C GLN A 262 10.87 -1.67 26.17
N PHE A 263 10.22 -0.95 25.26
CA PHE A 263 10.77 0.22 24.60
C PHE A 263 10.21 1.53 25.19
N THR A 264 11.02 2.58 25.09
CA THR A 264 10.63 3.95 25.44
C THR A 264 10.62 4.82 24.19
N ILE A 265 9.70 5.78 24.12
CA ILE A 265 9.66 6.76 23.03
C ILE A 265 10.80 7.74 23.21
N THR A 266 11.69 7.81 22.24
CA THR A 266 12.88 8.66 22.27
C THR A 266 12.68 9.93 21.46
N ASP A 267 12.05 9.82 20.29
CA ASP A 267 11.86 10.96 19.39
C ASP A 267 10.68 10.76 18.44
N ILE A 268 10.04 11.85 18.01
CA ILE A 268 8.89 11.87 17.12
C ILE A 268 9.02 13.01 16.11
N ALA A 269 8.89 12.70 14.83
CA ALA A 269 8.80 13.72 13.78
C ALA A 269 7.72 13.40 12.76
N ARG A 270 7.13 14.43 12.16
CA ARG A 270 6.26 14.31 11.01
C ARG A 270 7.08 14.00 9.77
N ARG A 271 6.64 13.04 8.97
CA ARG A 271 7.30 12.62 7.72
C ARG A 271 6.38 12.79 6.51
N VAL A 272 6.93 13.31 5.42
CA VAL A 272 6.26 13.32 4.11
C VAL A 272 6.64 12.07 3.33
N VAL A 273 5.65 11.22 3.03
CA VAL A 273 5.85 9.95 2.31
C VAL A 273 5.10 9.88 0.99
N GLY A 274 5.66 9.10 0.06
CA GLY A 274 5.03 8.76 -1.21
C GLY A 274 4.77 9.96 -2.12
N VAL A 275 3.92 9.74 -3.11
CA VAL A 275 3.37 10.78 -3.99
C VAL A 275 1.89 11.00 -3.66
N GLY A 276 1.11 9.92 -3.56
CA GLY A 276 -0.32 9.96 -3.22
C GLY A 276 -0.61 10.35 -1.76
N SER A 277 0.27 10.02 -0.82
CA SER A 277 0.08 10.29 0.62
C SER A 277 0.66 11.62 1.08
N VAL A 278 1.21 12.44 0.18
CA VAL A 278 1.78 13.76 0.56
C VAL A 278 0.68 14.66 1.12
N GLY A 279 0.85 15.15 2.34
CA GLY A 279 -0.15 15.95 3.03
C GLY A 279 -1.15 15.13 3.85
N THR A 280 -1.12 13.80 3.86
CA THR A 280 -1.76 13.04 4.95
C THR A 280 -0.87 13.09 6.20
N ARG A 281 -1.46 12.96 7.39
CA ARG A 281 -0.66 12.93 8.62
C ARG A 281 0.12 11.63 8.69
N CYS A 282 1.44 11.75 8.67
CA CYS A 282 2.34 10.63 8.85
C CYS A 282 3.46 11.04 9.82
N TYR A 283 3.71 10.20 10.80
CA TYR A 283 4.72 10.41 11.84
C TYR A 283 5.69 9.23 11.86
N ILE A 284 6.93 9.52 12.22
CA ILE A 284 7.92 8.53 12.60
C ILE A 284 8.19 8.68 14.08
N MET A 285 8.31 7.54 14.75
CA MET A 285 8.63 7.44 16.16
C MET A 285 9.84 6.52 16.34
N ILE A 286 10.88 7.01 17.00
CA ILE A 286 12.01 6.20 17.46
C ILE A 286 11.65 5.66 18.84
N LEU A 287 11.71 4.33 18.95
CA LEU A 287 11.59 3.57 20.18
C LEU A 287 12.96 3.03 20.56
N THR A 288 13.43 3.29 21.77
CA THR A 288 14.71 2.77 22.28
C THR A 288 14.50 1.80 23.43
N GLY A 289 15.09 0.61 23.30
CA GLY A 289 15.04 -0.45 24.29
C GLY A 289 16.15 -0.35 25.34
N PRO A 290 16.17 -1.27 26.32
CA PRO A 290 17.03 -1.18 27.49
C PRO A 290 18.52 -1.31 27.18
N GLN A 291 18.90 -1.95 26.07
CA GLN A 291 20.29 -2.12 25.63
C GLN A 291 20.69 -1.10 24.56
N GLY A 292 19.86 -0.07 24.32
CA GLY A 292 20.08 0.94 23.29
C GLY A 292 19.70 0.49 21.88
N GLU A 293 19.10 -0.71 21.73
CA GLU A 293 18.49 -1.15 20.49
C GLU A 293 17.37 -0.19 20.09
N SER A 294 17.26 0.09 18.79
CA SER A 294 16.32 1.08 18.29
C SER A 294 15.38 0.51 17.26
N LEU A 295 14.14 0.97 17.34
CA LEU A 295 13.01 0.48 16.58
C LEU A 295 12.24 1.67 16.04
N VAL A 296 11.85 1.63 14.78
CA VAL A 296 11.13 2.75 14.15
C VAL A 296 9.72 2.33 13.78
N LEU A 297 8.76 3.06 14.35
CA LEU A 297 7.36 2.96 13.96
C LEU A 297 6.98 4.11 13.05
N GLN A 298 6.24 3.78 12.01
CA GLN A 298 5.58 4.75 11.16
C GLN A 298 4.08 4.73 11.47
N ILE A 299 3.58 5.89 11.87
CA ILE A 299 2.17 6.14 12.14
C ILE A 299 1.59 6.86 10.93
N LYS A 300 0.47 6.40 10.41
CA LYS A 300 -0.21 6.97 9.23
C LYS A 300 -1.69 7.22 9.50
N GLU A 301 -2.19 8.31 8.95
CA GLU A 301 -3.61 8.58 8.83
C GLU A 301 -4.24 7.73 7.73
N ALA A 302 -5.28 6.97 8.10
CA ALA A 302 -6.10 6.22 7.15
C ALA A 302 -7.21 7.13 6.61
N GLN A 303 -7.15 7.43 5.32
CA GLN A 303 -8.23 8.11 4.59
C GLN A 303 -9.31 7.13 4.15
N VAL A 304 -10.43 7.64 3.65
CA VAL A 304 -11.43 6.83 2.95
C VAL A 304 -10.81 6.28 1.67
N SER A 305 -10.97 4.98 1.45
CA SER A 305 -10.40 4.34 0.26
C SER A 305 -11.13 4.73 -1.01
N VAL A 306 -10.40 4.84 -2.12
CA VAL A 306 -10.96 5.04 -3.47
C VAL A 306 -11.91 3.90 -3.88
N LEU A 307 -11.68 2.68 -3.39
CA LEU A 307 -12.60 1.55 -3.62
C LEU A 307 -13.89 1.71 -2.82
N GLN A 308 -13.85 2.34 -1.64
CA GLN A 308 -15.06 2.69 -0.89
C GLN A 308 -15.80 3.86 -1.53
N SER A 309 -15.08 4.90 -1.96
CA SER A 309 -15.70 6.10 -2.53
C SER A 309 -16.36 5.84 -3.88
N TYR A 310 -15.76 5.00 -4.72
CA TYR A 310 -16.19 4.81 -6.11
C TYR A 310 -16.65 3.38 -6.43
N GLY A 311 -16.25 2.39 -5.63
CA GLY A 311 -16.52 0.98 -5.93
C GLY A 311 -17.94 0.52 -5.59
N GLY A 312 -18.84 1.40 -5.15
CA GLY A 312 -20.20 1.06 -4.71
C GLY A 312 -20.26 0.50 -3.29
N GLU A 313 -21.45 0.10 -2.82
CA GLU A 313 -21.65 -0.39 -1.45
C GLU A 313 -20.70 -1.56 -1.12
N ALA A 314 -19.95 -1.38 -0.04
CA ALA A 314 -19.12 -2.45 0.52
C ALA A 314 -20.05 -3.50 1.15
N VAL A 315 -19.86 -4.77 0.81
CA VAL A 315 -20.43 -5.87 1.57
C VAL A 315 -19.57 -5.97 2.82
N ASN A 316 -20.01 -5.29 3.87
CA ASN A 316 -19.33 -5.15 5.15
C ASN A 316 -18.63 -6.47 5.52
N PRO A 317 -17.29 -6.57 5.43
CA PRO A 317 -16.63 -7.78 5.82
C PRO A 317 -16.75 -7.85 7.33
N ARG A 318 -17.69 -8.68 7.81
CA ARG A 318 -17.76 -9.16 9.21
C ARG A 318 -16.55 -10.05 9.52
N PHE A 319 -15.36 -9.63 9.12
CA PHE A 319 -14.11 -10.30 9.41
C PHE A 319 -13.49 -9.56 10.58
N LEU A 320 -13.50 -10.25 11.72
CA LEU A 320 -13.07 -9.79 13.04
C LEU A 320 -14.17 -8.95 13.70
N GLY A 321 -14.76 -9.47 14.78
CA GLY A 321 -15.70 -8.75 15.67
C GLY A 321 -15.07 -7.57 16.42
N LEU A 322 -14.16 -6.86 15.77
CA LEU A 322 -13.57 -5.60 16.19
C LEU A 322 -14.45 -4.48 15.63
N GLU A 323 -15.68 -4.35 16.15
CA GLU A 323 -16.43 -3.11 15.98
C GLU A 323 -15.72 -2.02 16.80
N THR A 324 -14.78 -1.30 16.20
CA THR A 324 -14.33 -0.04 16.78
C THR A 324 -15.02 1.08 16.03
N ALA A 325 -16.14 1.55 16.61
CA ALA A 325 -16.84 2.74 16.13
C ALA A 325 -15.89 3.96 15.99
N ASP A 326 -14.75 3.93 16.68
CA ASP A 326 -13.83 5.05 16.81
C ASP A 326 -12.78 5.17 15.68
N ALA A 327 -12.48 4.11 14.91
CA ALA A 327 -11.43 4.15 13.86
C ALA A 327 -11.70 3.23 12.64
N PRO A 328 -12.83 3.39 11.93
CA PRO A 328 -13.25 2.47 10.86
C PRO A 328 -12.26 2.37 9.68
N GLN A 329 -11.57 3.45 9.33
CA GLN A 329 -10.62 3.43 8.21
C GLN A 329 -9.30 2.76 8.57
N ALA A 330 -8.87 2.85 9.83
CA ALA A 330 -7.69 2.16 10.30
C ALA A 330 -7.92 0.65 10.40
N LEU A 331 -9.10 0.25 10.90
CA LEU A 331 -9.55 -1.14 10.88
C LEU A 331 -9.53 -1.71 9.47
N ARG A 332 -10.13 -0.99 8.50
CA ARG A 332 -10.11 -1.35 7.08
C ARG A 332 -8.69 -1.62 6.58
N VAL A 333 -7.76 -0.67 6.78
CA VAL A 333 -6.38 -0.82 6.30
C VAL A 333 -5.73 -2.05 6.92
N VAL A 334 -5.81 -2.21 8.25
CA VAL A 334 -5.15 -3.33 8.94
C VAL A 334 -5.77 -4.69 8.55
N SER A 335 -7.10 -4.82 8.54
CA SER A 335 -7.78 -6.09 8.23
C SER A 335 -7.56 -6.51 6.77
N ASN A 336 -7.61 -5.55 5.84
CA ASN A 336 -7.45 -5.84 4.43
C ASN A 336 -5.98 -6.04 4.04
N SER A 337 -5.05 -5.33 4.70
CA SER A 337 -3.62 -5.57 4.48
C SER A 337 -3.23 -7.01 4.84
N ALA A 338 -3.76 -7.58 5.92
CA ALA A 338 -3.54 -8.99 6.28
C ALA A 338 -4.09 -9.97 5.22
N SER A 339 -5.13 -9.59 4.48
CA SER A 339 -5.73 -10.41 3.44
C SER A 339 -5.00 -10.31 2.10
N CYS A 340 -4.39 -9.16 1.80
CA CYS A 340 -3.69 -8.90 0.54
C CYS A 340 -2.18 -9.21 0.59
N ARG A 341 -1.57 -9.13 1.76
CA ARG A 341 -0.12 -9.27 1.94
C ARG A 341 0.29 -10.74 1.84
N LEU A 342 1.43 -10.99 1.18
CA LEU A 342 2.02 -12.32 1.08
C LEU A 342 2.97 -12.62 2.25
N SER A 343 3.46 -11.64 3.00
CA SER A 343 4.25 -11.84 4.22
C SER A 343 3.39 -11.82 5.52
N PRO A 344 3.61 -12.75 6.48
CA PRO A 344 2.82 -12.83 7.71
C PRO A 344 3.25 -11.83 8.80
N THR A 345 4.43 -11.23 8.69
CA THR A 345 4.96 -10.32 9.73
C THR A 345 4.58 -8.89 9.42
N SER A 346 3.38 -8.50 9.83
CA SER A 346 3.04 -7.09 9.98
C SER A 346 2.69 -6.82 11.42
N PHE A 347 3.54 -6.04 12.08
CA PHE A 347 3.22 -5.36 13.34
C PHE A 347 2.27 -4.21 13.02
N SER A 348 1.11 -4.54 12.47
CA SER A 348 0.11 -3.59 12.02
C SER A 348 -1.01 -3.57 13.06
N GLY A 349 -1.13 -2.43 13.72
CA GLY A 349 -2.16 -2.14 14.71
C GLY A 349 -2.84 -0.81 14.39
N MET A 350 -3.96 -0.54 15.04
CA MET A 350 -4.87 0.57 14.72
C MET A 350 -5.24 1.37 15.96
N PHE A 351 -5.62 2.63 15.80
CA PHE A 351 -6.14 3.43 16.90
C PHE A 351 -6.89 4.67 16.41
N ALA A 352 -7.77 5.19 17.27
CA ALA A 352 -8.47 6.46 17.07
C ALA A 352 -7.74 7.62 17.75
N SER A 353 -7.52 8.72 17.02
CA SER A 353 -7.11 10.00 17.62
C SER A 353 -8.29 10.71 18.29
N THR A 354 -8.00 11.62 19.23
CA THR A 354 -8.98 12.44 19.95
C THR A 354 -9.85 13.34 19.04
N ARG A 355 -9.58 13.39 17.73
CA ARG A 355 -10.36 14.15 16.73
C ARG A 355 -11.05 13.28 15.66
N ARG A 356 -11.41 12.02 15.96
CA ARG A 356 -12.02 11.07 14.99
C ARG A 356 -11.14 10.76 13.76
N THR A 357 -9.86 11.10 13.79
CA THR A 357 -8.91 10.70 12.72
C THR A 357 -8.55 9.23 12.94
N SER A 358 -8.82 8.41 11.93
CA SER A 358 -8.42 7.00 11.92
C SER A 358 -6.93 6.89 11.64
N MET A 359 -6.17 6.25 12.52
CA MET A 359 -4.72 6.09 12.38
C MET A 359 -4.33 4.62 12.52
N PHE A 360 -3.27 4.21 11.82
CA PHE A 360 -2.65 2.90 11.98
C PHE A 360 -1.13 3.07 12.06
N ALA A 361 -0.45 2.06 12.59
CA ALA A 361 1.00 2.06 12.65
C ALA A 361 1.58 0.72 12.19
N SER A 362 2.76 0.79 11.60
CA SER A 362 3.59 -0.35 11.22
C SER A 362 5.06 0.00 11.40
N PHE A 363 5.95 -0.99 11.33
CA PHE A 363 7.37 -0.71 11.21
C PHE A 363 7.68 0.14 9.99
N ALA A 364 8.62 1.09 10.15
CA ALA A 364 9.24 1.73 9.01
C ALA A 364 10.30 0.76 8.44
N THR A 365 10.11 0.33 7.19
CA THR A 365 11.07 -0.47 6.42
C THR A 365 11.71 0.33 5.31
#